data_AF-A0AAD7SQV2-F1
#
_entry.id   AF-A0AAD7SQV2-F1
#
_cell.length_a   1.000
_cell.length_b   1.000
_cell.length_c   1.000
_cell.angle_alpha   90.00
_cell.angle_beta   90.00
_cell.angle_gamma   90.00
#
_symmetry.space_group_name_H-M   'P 1'
#
loop_
_entity.id
_entity.type
_entity.pdbx_description
1 polymer ?
#
loop_
_entity_poly.entity_id
_entity_poly.type
_entity_poly.pdbx_seq_one_letter_code
_entity_poly.pdbx_strand_id
1 'polypeptide(L)'
;MNVTLRFLHENLRGCLDSTDWDIFKTNNNNLDDNADAVTSYISFCEETCIPTRAVYKFNNCKPWFSAELGKLRTNKEEAYRSGDRDAYKRAKYALNKAVKTAKC
;
A
#
# COMPACT_ATOMS: atom_id res chain seq x y z
N MET A 1 -5.41 13.93 -0.36
CA MET A 1 -4.30 13.55 -1.27
C MET A 1 -3.01 13.58 -0.45
N ASN A 2 -2.30 12.45 -0.34
CA ASN A 2 -1.22 12.23 0.63
C ASN A 2 0.05 13.03 0.23
N VAL A 3 0.62 13.80 1.15
CA VAL A 3 1.81 14.66 0.92
C VAL A 3 2.99 13.86 0.35
N THR A 4 3.16 12.61 0.79
CA THR A 4 4.19 11.70 0.29
C THR A 4 4.03 11.40 -1.20
N LEU A 5 2.80 11.22 -1.71
CA LEU A 5 2.59 10.91 -3.13
C LEU A 5 2.96 12.09 -4.03
N ARG A 6 2.74 13.33 -3.57
CA ARG A 6 3.12 14.53 -4.33
C ARG A 6 4.64 14.66 -4.42
N PHE A 7 5.35 14.44 -3.32
CA PHE A 7 6.81 14.47 -3.29
C PHE A 7 7.45 13.43 -4.21
N LEU A 8 6.94 12.19 -4.23
CA LEU A 8 7.45 11.15 -5.13
C LEU A 8 7.23 11.48 -6.59
N HIS A 9 6.07 12.05 -6.92
CA HIS A 9 5.76 12.49 -8.27
C HIS A 9 6.69 13.64 -8.72
N GLU A 10 6.96 14.60 -7.85
CA GLU A 10 7.88 15.71 -8.13
C GLU A 10 9.33 15.21 -8.32
N ASN A 11 9.78 14.22 -7.54
CA ASN A 11 11.12 13.64 -7.70
C ASN A 11 11.29 12.89 -9.02
N LEU A 12 10.34 12.00 -9.36
CA LEU A 12 10.38 11.29 -10.65
C LEU A 12 10.35 12.28 -11.81
N ARG A 13 9.50 13.30 -11.71
CA ARG A 13 9.43 14.36 -12.72
C ARG A 13 10.76 15.08 -12.89
N GLY A 14 11.38 15.51 -11.79
CA GLY A 14 12.69 16.17 -11.82
C GLY A 14 13.79 15.28 -12.39
N CYS A 15 13.78 13.97 -12.06
CA CYS A 15 14.73 13.01 -12.62
C CYS A 15 14.64 12.95 -14.14
N LEU A 16 13.44 12.73 -14.69
CA LEU A 16 13.21 12.62 -16.14
C LEU A 16 13.41 13.95 -16.89
N ASP A 17 13.06 15.07 -16.29
CA ASP A 17 13.26 16.41 -16.88
C ASP A 17 14.75 16.79 -16.93
N SER A 18 15.58 16.23 -16.04
CA SER A 18 17.03 16.46 -16.01
C SER A 18 17.83 15.49 -16.90
N THR A 19 17.20 14.44 -17.41
CA THR A 19 17.85 13.44 -18.27
C THR A 19 18.15 14.04 -19.64
N ASP A 20 19.41 13.92 -20.07
CA ASP A 20 19.78 14.16 -21.47
C ASP A 20 19.33 12.97 -22.33
N TRP A 21 18.20 13.12 -23.03
CA TRP A 21 17.63 12.08 -23.87
C TRP A 21 18.40 11.86 -25.18
N ASP A 22 19.27 12.80 -25.59
CA ASP A 22 20.02 12.66 -26.84
C ASP A 22 21.11 11.58 -26.76
N ILE A 23 21.48 11.15 -25.55
CA ILE A 23 22.38 10.00 -25.32
C ILE A 23 21.83 8.69 -25.89
N PHE A 24 20.50 8.53 -25.94
CA PHE A 24 19.87 7.34 -26.51
C PHE A 24 19.82 7.38 -28.04
N LYS A 25 20.06 8.55 -28.66
CA LYS A 25 20.07 8.69 -30.12
C LYS A 25 21.44 8.43 -30.74
N THR A 26 22.51 8.50 -29.94
CA THR A 26 23.89 8.50 -30.44
C THR A 26 24.52 7.12 -30.56
N ASN A 27 23.97 6.09 -29.89
CA ASN A 27 24.64 4.79 -29.77
C ASN A 27 23.95 3.61 -30.48
N ASN A 28 22.78 3.78 -31.12
CA ASN A 28 22.07 2.64 -31.70
C ASN A 28 21.32 2.99 -33.00
N ASN A 29 21.66 2.26 -34.07
CA ASN A 29 20.98 2.34 -35.38
C ASN A 29 19.70 1.50 -35.42
N ASN A 30 19.41 0.72 -34.38
CA ASN A 30 18.23 -0.11 -34.26
C ASN A 30 17.19 0.59 -33.36
N LEU A 31 15.98 0.76 -33.89
CA LEU A 31 14.87 1.38 -33.17
C LEU A 31 14.46 0.58 -31.93
N ASP A 32 14.51 -0.75 -32.02
CA ASP A 32 14.08 -1.64 -30.95
C ASP A 32 15.01 -1.52 -29.74
N ASP A 33 16.33 -1.58 -29.97
CA ASP A 33 17.33 -1.43 -28.91
C ASP A 33 17.28 -0.03 -28.26
N ASN A 34 16.92 1.01 -29.03
CA ASN A 34 16.70 2.35 -28.49
C ASN A 34 15.45 2.42 -27.60
N ALA A 35 14.35 1.80 -28.02
CA ALA A 35 13.12 1.76 -27.24
C ALA A 35 13.32 0.97 -25.94
N ASP A 36 14.07 -0.13 -25.99
CA ASP A 36 14.40 -0.94 -24.81
C ASP A 36 15.30 -0.18 -23.83
N ALA A 37 16.33 0.52 -24.33
CA ALA A 37 17.21 1.34 -23.50
C ALA A 37 16.45 2.49 -22.80
N VAL A 38 15.58 3.18 -23.52
CA VAL A 38 14.72 4.25 -22.97
C VAL A 38 13.77 3.68 -21.91
N THR A 39 13.11 2.56 -22.21
CA THR A 39 12.17 1.92 -21.28
C THR A 39 12.86 1.44 -20.01
N SER A 40 14.04 0.85 -20.15
CA SER A 40 14.87 0.39 -19.03
C SER A 40 15.30 1.56 -18.15
N TYR A 41 15.70 2.68 -18.74
CA TYR A 41 16.08 3.87 -17.98
C TYR A 41 14.91 4.51 -17.24
N ILE A 42 13.73 4.61 -17.88
CA ILE A 42 12.51 5.08 -17.22
C ILE A 42 12.17 4.19 -16.03
N SER A 43 12.23 2.87 -16.20
CA SER A 43 11.97 1.89 -15.13
C SER A 43 12.95 2.09 -13.97
N PHE A 44 14.24 2.31 -14.27
CA PHE A 44 15.24 2.65 -13.26
C PHE A 44 14.92 3.94 -12.48
N CYS A 45 14.47 5.00 -13.18
CA CYS A 45 14.04 6.24 -12.54
C CYS A 45 12.83 6.02 -11.62
N GLU A 46 11.86 5.21 -12.06
CA GLU A 46 10.70 4.84 -11.25
C GLU A 46 11.12 4.08 -9.98
N GLU A 47 11.96 3.05 -10.11
CA GLU A 47 12.44 2.25 -8.97
C GLU A 47 13.27 3.08 -7.99
N THR A 48 14.06 4.03 -8.49
CA THR A 48 14.92 4.89 -7.68
C THR A 48 14.11 5.98 -6.97
N CYS A 49 13.13 6.58 -7.65
CA CYS A 49 12.36 7.70 -7.12
C CYS A 49 11.14 7.27 -6.30
N ILE A 50 10.54 6.11 -6.61
CA ILE A 50 9.33 5.62 -5.95
C ILE A 50 9.73 4.49 -4.97
N PRO A 51 9.73 4.74 -3.65
CA PRO A 51 10.08 3.72 -2.68
C PRO A 51 9.06 2.57 -2.73
N THR A 52 9.57 1.37 -2.98
CA THR A 52 8.76 0.16 -2.88
C THR A 52 8.49 -0.17 -1.42
N ARG A 53 7.22 -0.21 -1.04
CA ARG A 53 6.81 -0.65 0.30
C ARG A 53 6.42 -2.12 0.27
N ALA A 54 7.23 -2.96 0.93
CA ALA A 54 6.82 -4.32 1.23
C ALA A 54 5.64 -4.29 2.22
N VAL A 55 4.50 -4.84 1.81
CA VAL A 55 3.35 -5.06 2.69
C VAL A 55 3.29 -6.55 3.04
N TYR A 56 3.72 -6.87 4.26
CA TYR A 56 3.59 -8.22 4.77
C TYR A 56 2.12 -8.52 5.11
N LYS A 57 1.52 -9.47 4.40
CA LYS A 57 0.24 -10.08 4.79
C LYS A 57 0.54 -11.28 5.69
N PHE A 58 0.38 -11.10 6.99
CA PHE A 58 0.49 -12.21 7.95
C PHE A 58 -0.71 -13.17 7.82
N ASN A 59 -0.58 -14.41 8.26
CA ASN A 59 -1.69 -15.40 8.29
C ASN A 59 -2.94 -14.91 9.06
N ASN A 60 -2.78 -13.89 9.90
CA ASN A 60 -3.83 -13.23 10.67
C ASN A 60 -4.50 -12.05 9.93
N CYS A 61 -3.98 -11.62 8.78
CA CYS A 61 -4.63 -10.69 7.85
C CYS A 61 -5.72 -11.41 7.06
N LYS A 62 -6.70 -11.95 7.79
CA LYS A 62 -7.81 -12.67 7.18
C LYS A 62 -8.52 -11.75 6.18
N PRO A 63 -8.79 -12.17 4.93
CA PRO A 63 -9.43 -11.32 3.92
C PRO A 63 -10.79 -10.76 4.36
N TRP A 64 -11.50 -11.52 5.20
CA TRP A 64 -12.77 -11.13 5.81
C TRP A 64 -12.63 -10.17 7.01
N PHE A 65 -11.42 -9.82 7.44
CA PHE A 65 -11.20 -8.94 8.58
C PHE A 65 -11.11 -7.47 8.16
N SER A 66 -12.24 -6.76 8.27
CA SER A 66 -12.35 -5.33 7.94
C SER A 66 -11.92 -4.41 9.08
N ALA A 67 -11.76 -3.11 8.76
CA ALA A 67 -11.50 -2.08 9.78
C ALA A 67 -12.61 -2.00 10.84
N GLU A 68 -13.86 -2.21 10.46
CA GLU A 68 -15.01 -2.26 11.38
C GLU A 68 -14.93 -3.44 12.36
N LEU A 69 -14.50 -4.61 11.89
CA LEU A 69 -14.20 -5.75 12.77
C LEU A 69 -13.03 -5.44 13.72
N GLY A 70 -12.05 -4.66 13.25
CA GLY A 70 -10.99 -4.10 14.08
C GLY A 70 -11.52 -3.27 15.24
N LYS A 71 -12.44 -2.34 14.96
CA LYS A 71 -13.10 -1.51 15.99
C LYS A 71 -13.89 -2.35 16.99
N LEU A 72 -14.71 -3.29 16.52
CA LEU A 72 -15.48 -4.19 17.40
C LEU A 72 -14.58 -5.03 18.31
N ARG A 73 -13.42 -5.48 17.81
CA ARG A 73 -12.42 -6.17 18.61
C ARG A 73 -11.85 -5.27 19.70
N THR A 74 -11.47 -4.04 19.37
CA THR A 74 -10.97 -3.05 20.34
C THR A 74 -12.00 -2.77 21.41
N ASN A 75 -13.26 -2.49 21.04
CA ASN A 75 -14.34 -2.24 22.01
C ASN A 75 -14.55 -3.41 22.98
N LYS A 76 -14.45 -4.66 22.49
CA LYS A 76 -14.52 -5.85 23.35
C LYS A 76 -13.37 -5.91 24.35
N GLU A 77 -12.15 -5.58 23.94
CA GLU A 77 -10.98 -5.55 24.83
C GLU A 77 -11.08 -4.42 25.86
N GLU A 78 -11.57 -3.24 25.46
CA GLU A 78 -11.80 -2.12 26.38
C GLU A 78 -12.87 -2.47 27.42
N ALA A 79 -14.00 -3.04 27.01
CA ALA A 79 -15.05 -3.51 27.93
C ALA A 79 -14.57 -4.65 28.85
N TYR A 80 -13.64 -5.48 28.40
CA TYR A 80 -13.00 -6.48 29.26
C TYR A 80 -12.11 -5.81 30.31
N ARG A 81 -11.28 -4.85 29.90
CA ARG A 81 -10.36 -4.12 30.79
C ARG A 81 -11.08 -3.25 31.82
N SER A 82 -12.25 -2.71 31.49
CA SER A 82 -13.05 -1.91 32.43
C SER A 82 -13.72 -2.75 33.53
N GLY A 83 -13.80 -4.07 33.37
CA GLY A 83 -14.49 -4.97 34.30
C GLY A 83 -16.01 -4.99 34.15
N ASP A 84 -16.59 -4.17 33.26
CA ASP A 84 -18.04 -4.18 32.98
C ASP A 84 -18.43 -5.44 32.22
N ARG A 85 -19.02 -6.39 32.96
CA ARG A 85 -19.41 -7.71 32.44
C ARG A 85 -20.52 -7.61 31.40
N ASP A 86 -21.42 -6.65 31.49
CA ASP A 86 -22.55 -6.55 30.56
C ASP A 86 -22.15 -5.81 29.28
N ALA A 87 -21.32 -4.76 29.39
CA ALA A 87 -20.69 -4.17 28.21
C ALA A 87 -19.83 -5.19 27.47
N TYR A 88 -19.06 -6.01 28.18
CA TYR A 88 -18.26 -7.08 27.58
C TYR A 88 -19.15 -8.09 26.83
N LYS A 89 -20.25 -8.56 27.43
CA LYS A 89 -21.18 -9.49 26.76
C LYS A 89 -21.76 -8.89 25.48
N ARG A 90 -22.19 -7.62 25.51
CA ARG A 90 -22.73 -6.91 24.34
C ARG A 90 -21.67 -6.77 23.24
N ALA A 91 -20.47 -6.32 23.58
CA ALA A 91 -19.37 -6.15 22.63
C ALA A 91 -18.91 -7.50 22.04
N LYS A 92 -18.83 -8.55 22.86
CA LYS A 92 -18.52 -9.91 22.41
C LYS A 92 -19.57 -10.44 21.43
N TYR A 93 -20.85 -10.25 21.72
CA TYR A 93 -21.94 -10.67 20.82
C TYR A 93 -21.89 -9.93 19.48
N ALA A 94 -21.72 -8.60 19.51
CA ALA A 94 -21.61 -7.78 18.31
C ALA A 94 -20.43 -8.22 17.42
N LEU A 95 -19.25 -8.45 18.02
CA LEU A 95 -18.09 -8.95 17.30
C LEU A 95 -18.36 -10.32 16.67
N ASN A 96 -18.92 -11.27 17.42
CA ASN A 96 -19.20 -12.62 16.90
C ASN A 96 -20.20 -12.59 15.74
N LYS A 97 -21.24 -11.77 15.83
CA LYS A 97 -22.22 -11.59 14.75
C LYS A 97 -21.55 -11.05 13.49
N ALA A 98 -20.74 -9.99 13.63
CA ALA A 98 -20.00 -9.41 12.51
C ALA A 98 -18.99 -10.38 11.89
N VAL A 99 -18.27 -11.17 12.72
CA VAL A 99 -17.33 -12.19 12.23
C VAL A 99 -18.06 -13.29 11.47
N LYS A 100 -19.24 -13.72 11.94
CA LYS A 100 -20.05 -14.71 11.23
C LYS A 100 -20.47 -14.18 9.86
N THR A 101 -20.99 -12.96 9.80
CA THR A 101 -21.39 -12.31 8.54
C THR A 101 -20.22 -12.11 7.58
N ALA A 102 -19.04 -11.73 8.07
CA ALA A 102 -17.88 -11.49 7.21
C ALA A 102 -17.24 -12.77 6.66
N LYS A 103 -17.43 -13.90 7.35
CA LYS A 103 -16.95 -15.22 6.91
C LYS A 103 -17.91 -15.93 5.94
N CYS A 104 -19.18 -15.54 5.93
CA CYS A 104 -20.18 -16.01 4.96
C CYS A 104 -19.90 -15.39 3.60
#